data_AF-A0A4C1WUF6-F1
#
_entry.id   AF-A0A4C1WUF6-F1
#
_cell.length_a   1.000
_cell.length_b   1.000
_cell.length_c   1.000
_cell.angle_alpha   90.00
_cell.angle_beta   90.00
_cell.angle_gamma   90.00
#
_symmetry.space_group_name_H-M   'P 1'
#
loop_
_entity.id
_entity.type
_entity.pdbx_description
1 polymer ?
#
loop_
_entity_poly.entity_id
_entity_poly.type
_entity_poly.pdbx_seq_one_letter_code
_entity_poly.pdbx_strand_id
1 'polypeptide(L)'
;MLANFLPLGDTRKRYVFQETSWNNEIKRCWSGGEGGETKSYTIGNLTVVGLNYDDIDELTTVLAIGTLVATTNGAQLYQSRLLLDGYTTGGEYKSFTHHWGYEAVCGWGKQRAGMTLTVKFLKNGAVTLDNYVTAASWGAVTCANSVAYVSSVSVVN
;
A
#
# COMPACT_ATOMS: atom_id res chain seq x y z
N MET A 1 -10.53 -17.47 -27.46
CA MET A 1 -9.11 -17.32 -27.78
C MET A 1 -9.01 -16.20 -28.81
N LEU A 2 -8.39 -15.08 -28.47
CA LEU A 2 -7.81 -14.05 -29.37
C LEU A 2 -7.31 -12.90 -28.48
N ALA A 3 -5.98 -12.84 -28.31
CA ALA A 3 -5.31 -11.69 -27.74
C ALA A 3 -5.04 -10.70 -28.88
N ASN A 4 -5.61 -9.50 -28.79
CA ASN A 4 -5.23 -8.40 -29.67
C ASN A 4 -3.91 -7.83 -29.15
N PHE A 5 -2.84 -8.10 -29.88
CA PHE A 5 -1.57 -7.39 -29.73
C PHE A 5 -1.61 -6.12 -30.58
N LEU A 6 -1.40 -4.98 -29.94
CA LEU A 6 -0.86 -3.79 -30.59
C LEU A 6 0.62 -3.70 -30.21
N PRO A 7 1.55 -3.70 -31.19
CA PRO A 7 2.94 -3.44 -30.92
C PRO A 7 3.15 -1.91 -30.95
N LEU A 8 3.20 -1.31 -29.77
CA LEU A 8 4.00 -0.11 -29.58
C LEU A 8 5.20 -0.56 -28.76
N GLY A 9 6.40 -0.10 -29.14
CA GLY A 9 7.71 -0.58 -28.66
C GLY A 9 7.98 -0.34 -27.17
N ASP A 10 7.13 -0.89 -26.31
CA ASP A 10 7.28 -0.95 -24.88
C ASP A 10 7.75 -2.37 -24.55
N THR A 11 9.07 -2.52 -24.35
CA THR A 11 9.68 -3.78 -23.88
C THR A 11 9.31 -4.11 -22.44
N ARG A 12 8.56 -3.22 -21.77
CA ARG A 12 8.15 -3.37 -20.38
C ARG A 12 7.13 -4.49 -20.22
N LYS A 13 7.40 -5.38 -19.28
CA LYS A 13 6.51 -6.47 -18.91
C LYS A 13 5.69 -6.06 -17.70
N ARG A 14 4.38 -6.27 -17.78
CA ARG A 14 3.46 -6.05 -16.67
C ARG A 14 3.11 -7.37 -15.99
N TYR A 15 3.35 -7.43 -14.70
CA TYR A 15 3.06 -8.56 -13.82
C TYR A 15 1.99 -8.14 -12.81
N VAL A 16 1.02 -9.00 -12.52
CA VAL A 16 -0.10 -8.65 -11.65
C VAL A 16 -0.35 -9.74 -10.63
N PHE A 17 -0.32 -9.38 -9.34
CA PHE A 17 -0.75 -10.19 -8.21
C PHE A 17 -2.16 -9.76 -7.80
N GLN A 18 -3.09 -10.70 -7.68
CA GLN A 18 -4.49 -10.42 -7.35
C GLN A 18 -5.02 -11.44 -6.34
N GLU A 19 -5.83 -10.96 -5.40
CA GLU A 19 -6.61 -11.78 -4.47
C GLU A 19 -7.93 -11.06 -4.16
N THR A 20 -8.86 -11.76 -3.49
CA THR A 20 -10.18 -11.21 -3.13
C THR A 20 -10.08 -9.94 -2.27
N SER A 21 -9.14 -9.87 -1.31
CA SER A 21 -8.70 -8.61 -0.69
C SER A 21 -7.58 -8.80 0.35
N TRP A 22 -6.58 -7.91 0.37
CA TRP A 22 -5.67 -7.70 1.50
C TRP A 22 -6.13 -6.49 2.31
N ASN A 23 -6.73 -6.72 3.48
CA ASN A 23 -7.46 -5.69 4.23
C ASN A 23 -6.85 -5.38 5.61
N ASN A 24 -6.64 -4.10 5.88
CA ASN A 24 -6.30 -3.64 7.21
C ASN A 24 -7.13 -2.42 7.60
N GLU A 25 -7.51 -2.33 8.87
CA GLU A 25 -8.30 -1.22 9.38
C GLU A 25 -7.98 -0.93 10.84
N ILE A 26 -8.02 0.35 11.21
CA ILE A 26 -7.88 0.78 12.60
C ILE A 26 -8.72 2.02 12.83
N LYS A 27 -9.44 2.01 13.96
CA LYS A 27 -10.25 3.15 14.41
C LYS A 27 -9.83 3.55 15.81
N ARG A 28 -9.61 4.85 16.01
CA ARG A 28 -9.34 5.45 17.32
C ARG A 28 -10.31 6.58 17.58
N CYS A 29 -10.96 6.54 18.74
CA CYS A 29 -11.96 7.51 19.13
C CYS A 29 -11.60 8.15 20.48
N TRP A 30 -12.12 9.35 20.72
CA TRP A 30 -11.89 10.13 21.95
C TRP A 30 -10.39 10.43 22.16
N SER A 31 -9.97 10.78 23.38
CA SER A 31 -8.55 10.91 23.78
C SER A 31 -7.80 9.56 23.80
N GLY A 32 -8.08 8.67 22.85
CA GLY A 32 -7.53 7.32 22.75
C GLY A 32 -6.08 7.26 22.28
N GLY A 33 -5.46 8.42 22.02
CA GLY A 33 -4.07 8.53 21.61
C GLY A 33 -3.85 8.06 20.17
N GLU A 34 -2.59 7.75 19.86
CA GLU A 34 -2.17 7.21 18.57
C GLU A 34 -2.01 5.69 18.65
N GLY A 35 -2.39 5.01 17.58
CA GLY A 35 -2.12 3.59 17.40
C GLY A 35 -1.94 3.25 15.93
N GLY A 36 -1.29 2.11 15.68
CA GLY A 36 -1.14 1.55 14.36
C GLY A 36 -1.09 0.03 14.39
N GLU A 37 -1.42 -0.58 13.26
CA GLU A 37 -1.43 -2.03 13.06
C GLU A 37 -0.85 -2.36 11.69
N THR A 38 0.03 -3.36 11.63
CA THR A 38 0.55 -3.90 10.37
C THR A 38 -0.01 -5.29 10.15
N LYS A 39 -0.55 -5.54 8.96
CA LYS A 39 -0.84 -6.89 8.46
C LYS A 39 0.04 -7.19 7.25
N SER A 40 0.70 -8.34 7.31
CA SER A 40 1.61 -8.81 6.26
C SER A 40 0.97 -9.98 5.50
N TYR A 41 1.03 -9.92 4.18
CA TYR A 41 0.46 -10.94 3.29
C TYR A 41 1.52 -11.42 2.31
N THR A 42 1.63 -12.74 2.10
CA THR A 42 2.36 -13.27 0.95
C THR A 42 1.44 -13.22 -0.27
N ILE A 43 1.73 -12.34 -1.22
CA ILE A 43 0.84 -12.05 -2.36
C ILE A 43 1.21 -12.81 -3.63
N GLY A 44 2.35 -13.49 -3.64
CA GLY A 44 2.76 -14.33 -4.76
C GLY A 44 4.22 -14.73 -4.73
N ASN A 45 4.68 -15.28 -5.86
CA ASN A 45 6.07 -15.65 -6.07
C ASN A 45 6.54 -15.17 -7.45
N LEU A 46 7.76 -14.63 -7.51
CA LEU A 46 8.43 -14.11 -8.70
C LEU A 46 8.50 -15.14 -9.84
N THR A 47 8.75 -16.41 -9.51
CA THR A 47 8.86 -17.50 -10.50
C THR A 47 7.55 -17.78 -11.22
N VAL A 48 6.41 -17.63 -10.52
CA VAL A 48 5.07 -17.87 -11.09
C VAL A 48 4.75 -16.84 -12.18
N VAL A 49 5.24 -15.61 -12.02
CA VAL A 49 5.00 -14.52 -12.96
C VAL A 49 6.15 -14.35 -13.96
N GLY A 50 7.26 -15.09 -13.85
CA GLY A 50 8.40 -14.99 -14.77
C GLY A 50 9.16 -13.65 -14.65
N LEU A 51 9.24 -13.10 -13.44
CA LEU A 51 10.05 -11.93 -13.09
C LEU A 51 11.27 -12.41 -12.30
N ASN A 52 12.48 -11.95 -12.62
CA ASN A 52 13.66 -12.28 -11.80
C ASN A 52 13.87 -11.22 -10.72
N TYR A 53 14.38 -11.65 -9.57
CA TYR A 53 14.70 -10.74 -8.47
C TYR A 53 15.74 -9.69 -8.88
N ASP A 54 16.75 -10.09 -9.66
CA ASP A 54 17.86 -9.22 -10.05
C ASP A 54 17.43 -8.10 -10.99
N ASP A 55 16.41 -8.35 -11.81
CA ASP A 55 15.84 -7.37 -12.76
C ASP A 55 15.07 -6.23 -12.08
N ILE A 56 14.70 -6.40 -10.81
CA ILE A 56 13.94 -5.39 -10.05
C ILE A 56 14.89 -4.30 -9.53
N ASP A 57 14.62 -3.06 -9.83
CA ASP A 57 15.47 -1.92 -9.46
C ASP A 57 14.63 -0.67 -9.15
N GLU A 58 15.28 0.46 -8.94
CA GLU A 58 14.61 1.75 -8.67
C GLU A 58 13.75 2.27 -9.83
N LEU A 59 13.94 1.75 -11.06
CA LEU A 59 13.15 2.12 -12.23
C LEU A 59 11.89 1.25 -12.37
N THR A 60 11.84 0.12 -11.65
CA THR A 60 10.67 -0.74 -11.61
C THR A 60 9.49 0.00 -10.99
N THR A 61 8.36 0.00 -11.68
CA THR A 61 7.14 0.66 -11.20
C THR A 61 6.26 -0.34 -10.47
N VAL A 62 5.95 -0.07 -9.20
CA VAL A 62 4.99 -0.88 -8.42
C VAL A 62 3.75 -0.07 -8.10
N LEU A 63 2.59 -0.57 -8.52
CA LEU A 63 1.29 0.08 -8.36
C LEU A 63 0.36 -0.80 -7.52
N ALA A 64 -0.05 -0.31 -6.36
CA ALA A 64 -1.13 -0.90 -5.57
C ALA A 64 -2.48 -0.32 -6.02
N ILE A 65 -3.48 -1.19 -6.18
CA ILE A 65 -4.85 -0.80 -6.56
C ILE A 65 -5.81 -1.32 -5.48
N GLY A 66 -6.77 -0.49 -5.09
CA GLY A 66 -7.76 -0.87 -4.08
C GLY A 66 -8.66 0.27 -3.63
N THR A 67 -9.14 0.19 -2.40
CA THR A 67 -9.90 1.26 -1.74
C THR A 67 -9.17 1.64 -0.47
N LEU A 68 -8.64 2.85 -0.47
CA LEU A 68 -7.82 3.36 0.61
C LEU A 68 -8.50 4.61 1.15
N VAL A 69 -8.88 4.56 2.43
CA VAL A 69 -9.67 5.58 3.07
C VAL A 69 -9.04 5.95 4.40
N ALA A 70 -8.76 7.24 4.55
CA ALA A 70 -8.42 7.82 5.83
C ALA A 70 -9.53 8.84 6.17
N THR A 71 -10.19 8.69 7.31
CA THR A 71 -11.32 9.53 7.73
C THR A 71 -11.12 10.12 9.12
N THR A 72 -11.56 11.37 9.25
CA THR A 72 -11.64 12.15 10.47
C THR A 72 -13.01 12.83 10.48
N ASN A 73 -13.37 13.52 11.55
CA ASN A 73 -14.66 14.22 11.61
C ASN A 73 -14.67 15.50 10.74
N GLY A 74 -13.50 16.01 10.36
CA GLY A 74 -13.34 17.26 9.59
C GLY A 74 -12.90 17.07 8.15
N ALA A 75 -12.45 15.87 7.76
CA ALA A 75 -11.97 15.59 6.42
C ALA A 75 -12.04 14.09 6.11
N GLN A 76 -12.00 13.78 4.82
CA GLN A 76 -11.86 12.44 4.29
C GLN A 76 -10.87 12.48 3.13
N LEU A 77 -10.05 11.45 3.07
CA LEU A 77 -9.08 11.25 2.02
C LEU A 77 -9.35 9.87 1.41
N TYR A 78 -9.54 9.83 0.09
CA TYR A 78 -9.85 8.61 -0.67
C TYR A 78 -8.84 8.45 -1.80
N GLN A 79 -8.27 7.26 -1.95
CA GLN A 79 -7.40 6.92 -3.06
C GLN A 79 -7.65 5.49 -3.52
N SER A 80 -7.66 5.30 -4.83
CA SER A 80 -7.91 3.99 -5.43
C SER A 80 -6.67 3.34 -6.04
N ARG A 81 -5.61 4.13 -6.25
CA ARG A 81 -4.36 3.72 -6.87
C ARG A 81 -3.20 4.43 -6.18
N LEU A 82 -2.21 3.68 -5.73
CA LEU A 82 -0.99 4.21 -5.12
C LEU A 82 0.23 3.67 -5.85
N LEU A 83 0.99 4.60 -6.44
CA LEU A 83 2.34 4.32 -6.90
C LEU A 83 3.25 4.19 -5.67
N LEU A 84 3.97 3.08 -5.57
CA LEU A 84 4.95 2.85 -4.51
C LEU A 84 6.32 3.33 -4.99
N ASP A 85 6.63 4.59 -4.65
CA ASP A 85 7.79 5.34 -5.14
C ASP A 85 9.02 5.25 -4.23
N GLY A 86 8.86 4.81 -2.97
CA GLY A 86 9.96 4.63 -2.04
C GLY A 86 10.70 3.30 -2.26
N TYR A 87 11.70 3.29 -3.14
CA TYR A 87 12.58 2.14 -3.36
C TYR A 87 13.64 2.00 -2.26
N THR A 88 13.78 0.81 -1.68
CA THR A 88 14.91 0.48 -0.80
C THR A 88 15.39 -0.95 -1.00
N THR A 89 16.67 -1.19 -0.72
CA THR A 89 17.27 -2.52 -0.72
C THR A 89 17.71 -2.91 0.69
N GLY A 90 17.25 -4.07 1.16
CA GLY A 90 17.78 -4.76 2.33
C GLY A 90 18.62 -5.97 1.94
N GLY A 91 19.32 -6.57 2.91
CA GLY A 91 20.15 -7.75 2.65
C GLY A 91 19.41 -8.89 1.95
N GLU A 92 18.11 -9.07 2.24
CA GLU A 92 17.30 -10.19 1.74
C GLU A 92 16.09 -9.78 0.88
N TYR A 93 15.91 -8.47 0.61
CA TYR A 93 14.75 -7.98 -0.13
C TYR A 93 15.01 -6.66 -0.88
N LYS A 94 14.21 -6.41 -1.92
CA LYS A 94 13.97 -5.11 -2.53
C LYS A 94 12.56 -4.67 -2.18
N SER A 95 12.33 -3.42 -1.81
CA SER A 95 10.99 -2.97 -1.42
C SER A 95 10.60 -1.64 -2.03
N PHE A 96 9.30 -1.47 -2.22
CA PHE A 96 8.66 -0.27 -2.71
C PHE A 96 7.61 0.14 -1.69
N THR A 97 7.71 1.37 -1.19
CA THR A 97 6.87 1.88 -0.11
C THR A 97 6.17 3.16 -0.55
N HIS A 98 4.94 3.35 -0.12
CA HIS A 98 4.29 4.66 -0.14
C HIS A 98 3.60 4.91 1.19
N HIS A 99 3.79 6.11 1.72
CA HIS A 99 3.05 6.58 2.89
C HIS A 99 2.03 7.62 2.45
N TRP A 100 0.81 7.48 2.94
CA TRP A 100 -0.28 8.39 2.62
C TRP A 100 -1.16 8.59 3.84
N GLY A 101 -1.52 9.82 4.12
CA GLY A 101 -2.30 10.16 5.29
C GLY A 101 -2.51 11.65 5.39
N TYR A 102 -3.28 12.06 6.39
CA TYR A 102 -3.49 13.45 6.69
C TYR A 102 -3.80 13.65 8.17
N GLU A 103 -3.71 14.92 8.55
CA GLU A 103 -3.95 15.38 9.91
C GLU A 103 -5.00 16.49 9.85
N ALA A 104 -5.93 16.49 10.81
CA ALA A 104 -6.88 17.57 11.04
C ALA A 104 -6.70 18.11 12.46
N VAL A 105 -6.57 19.43 12.59
CA VAL A 105 -6.37 20.13 13.87
C VAL A 105 -7.45 21.19 14.03
N CYS A 106 -8.12 21.22 15.17
CA CYS A 106 -9.13 22.23 15.51
C CYS A 106 -9.02 22.61 16.99
N GLY A 107 -8.45 23.79 17.27
CA GLY A 107 -8.13 24.22 18.64
C GLY A 107 -7.20 23.22 19.33
N TRP A 108 -7.62 22.70 20.49
CA TRP A 108 -6.90 21.66 21.25
C TRP A 108 -7.18 20.24 20.75
N GLY A 109 -8.11 20.07 19.80
CA GLY A 109 -8.45 18.79 19.21
C GLY A 109 -7.57 18.44 18.02
N LYS A 110 -7.17 17.18 17.89
CA LYS A 110 -6.32 16.68 16.81
C LYS A 110 -6.72 15.28 16.38
N GLN A 111 -6.73 15.03 15.08
CA GLN A 111 -7.00 13.72 14.48
C GLN A 111 -5.96 13.42 13.40
N ARG A 112 -5.51 12.16 13.34
CA ARG A 112 -4.63 11.66 12.28
C ARG A 112 -5.16 10.36 11.75
N ALA A 113 -5.12 10.20 10.44
CA ALA A 113 -5.40 8.95 9.77
C ALA A 113 -4.38 8.78 8.65
N GLY A 114 -3.73 7.63 8.61
CA GLY A 114 -2.72 7.34 7.62
C GLY A 114 -2.55 5.86 7.36
N MET A 115 -1.75 5.57 6.36
CA MET A 115 -1.41 4.23 5.94
C MET A 115 -0.04 4.22 5.25
N THR A 116 0.62 3.09 5.34
CA THR A 116 1.84 2.81 4.61
C THR A 116 1.68 1.46 3.94
N LEU A 117 1.80 1.42 2.62
CA LEU A 117 1.88 0.17 1.87
C LEU A 117 3.33 -0.09 1.52
N THR A 118 3.80 -1.30 1.78
CA THR A 118 5.14 -1.75 1.39
C THR A 118 5.02 -3.07 0.65
N VAL A 119 5.48 -3.12 -0.59
CA VAL A 119 5.65 -4.38 -1.33
C VAL A 119 7.12 -4.77 -1.25
N LYS A 120 7.40 -5.99 -0.78
CA LYS A 120 8.75 -6.55 -0.70
C LYS A 120 8.87 -7.72 -1.66
N PHE A 121 9.92 -7.70 -2.46
CA PHE A 121 10.40 -8.82 -3.24
C PHE A 121 11.55 -9.43 -2.47
N LEU A 122 11.43 -10.70 -2.08
CA LEU A 122 12.46 -11.43 -1.33
C LEU A 122 13.37 -12.19 -2.29
N LYS A 123 14.65 -12.37 -1.92
CA LYS A 123 15.62 -13.15 -2.72
C LYS A 123 15.17 -14.59 -2.99
N ASN A 124 14.42 -15.18 -2.07
CA ASN A 124 13.86 -16.53 -2.23
C ASN A 124 12.67 -16.60 -3.21
N GLY A 125 12.32 -15.47 -3.85
CA GLY A 125 11.24 -15.36 -4.82
C GLY A 125 9.89 -15.00 -4.22
N ALA A 126 9.70 -15.00 -2.91
CA ALA A 126 8.43 -14.61 -2.31
C ALA A 126 8.17 -13.10 -2.48
N VAL A 127 6.91 -12.74 -2.70
CA VAL A 127 6.46 -11.35 -2.75
C VAL A 127 5.50 -11.12 -1.59
N THR A 128 5.79 -10.14 -0.75
CA THR A 128 4.94 -9.80 0.40
C THR A 128 4.41 -8.38 0.30
N LEU A 129 3.20 -8.17 0.82
CA LEU A 129 2.58 -6.87 1.01
C LEU A 129 2.43 -6.62 2.51
N ASP A 130 3.09 -5.61 3.03
CA ASP A 130 2.84 -5.07 4.36
C ASP A 130 1.87 -3.90 4.22
N ASN A 131 0.70 -4.04 4.85
CA ASN A 131 -0.33 -3.03 4.90
C ASN A 131 -0.38 -2.47 6.33
N TYR A 132 0.21 -1.31 6.54
CA TYR A 132 0.21 -0.61 7.82
C TYR A 132 -0.85 0.49 7.81
N VAL A 133 -1.66 0.56 8.86
CA VAL A 133 -2.66 1.62 9.05
C VAL A 133 -2.44 2.30 10.40
N THR A 134 -2.67 3.60 10.46
CA THR A 134 -2.58 4.41 11.68
C THR A 134 -3.84 5.23 11.88
N ALA A 135 -4.27 5.35 13.13
CA ALA A 135 -5.30 6.30 13.52
C ALA A 135 -4.92 6.94 14.85
N ALA A 136 -5.21 8.22 15.00
CA ALA A 136 -5.00 8.92 16.25
C ALA A 136 -6.09 9.96 16.49
N SER A 137 -6.45 10.13 17.76
CA SER A 137 -7.43 11.12 18.20
C SER A 137 -7.07 11.66 19.58
N TRP A 138 -7.06 12.99 19.71
CA TRP A 138 -6.78 13.72 20.95
C TRP A 138 -7.77 14.87 21.14
N GLY A 139 -8.15 15.13 22.39
CA GLY A 139 -9.11 16.18 22.74
C GLY A 139 -10.57 15.77 22.53
N ALA A 140 -11.49 16.74 22.51
CA ALA A 140 -12.94 16.52 22.39
C ALA A 140 -13.41 16.18 20.95
N VAL A 141 -12.64 15.37 20.21
CA VAL A 141 -12.94 14.97 18.83
C VAL A 141 -13.33 13.49 18.79
N THR A 142 -14.25 13.14 17.90
CA THR A 142 -15.01 11.89 17.97
C THR A 142 -14.19 10.67 17.55
N CYS A 143 -13.71 10.59 16.30
CA CYS A 143 -12.90 9.46 15.82
C CYS A 143 -12.02 9.79 14.61
N ALA A 144 -10.90 9.10 14.51
CA ALA A 144 -10.15 8.89 13.27
C ALA A 144 -10.21 7.41 12.89
N ASN A 145 -10.25 7.12 11.58
CA ASN A 145 -10.29 5.77 11.04
C ASN A 145 -9.41 5.69 9.80
N SER A 146 -8.68 4.59 9.66
CA SER A 146 -7.90 4.28 8.48
C SER A 146 -8.24 2.89 8.03
N VAL A 147 -8.55 2.77 6.75
CA VAL A 147 -8.98 1.53 6.11
C VAL A 147 -8.22 1.40 4.81
N ALA A 148 -7.50 0.29 4.66
CA ALA A 148 -6.71 -0.01 3.49
C ALA A 148 -7.13 -1.37 2.94
N TYR A 149 -7.88 -1.36 1.85
CA TYR A 149 -8.19 -2.53 1.05
C TYR A 149 -7.33 -2.51 -0.20
N VAL A 150 -6.50 -3.52 -0.41
CA VAL A 150 -5.72 -3.69 -1.64
C VAL A 150 -6.26 -4.91 -2.38
N SER A 151 -6.68 -4.72 -3.63
CA SER A 151 -7.23 -5.78 -4.49
C SER A 151 -6.22 -6.32 -5.49
N SER A 152 -5.22 -5.52 -5.86
CA SER A 152 -4.14 -5.99 -6.71
C SER A 152 -2.87 -5.16 -6.57
N VAL A 153 -1.74 -5.80 -6.86
CA VAL A 153 -0.43 -5.15 -7.02
C VAL A 153 0.05 -5.43 -8.44
N SER A 154 0.32 -4.38 -9.21
CA SER A 154 0.93 -4.46 -10.55
C SER A 154 2.39 -4.04 -10.48
N VAL A 155 3.26 -4.81 -11.12
CA VAL A 155 4.68 -4.50 -11.30
C VAL A 155 4.92 -4.30 -12.78
N VAL A 156 5.54 -3.18 -13.15
CA VAL A 156 5.97 -2.90 -14.53
C VAL A 156 7.48 -2.76 -14.47
N ASN A 157 8.15 -3.70 -15.14
CA ASN A 157 9.60 -3.79 -15.26
C ASN A 157 9.95 -3.64 -16.75
#